data_AF-A0A9D8K606-F1
#
_entry.id   AF-A0A9D8K606-F1
#
_cell.length_a   1.000
_cell.length_b   1.000
_cell.length_c   1.000
_cell.angle_alpha   90.00
_cell.angle_beta   90.00
_cell.angle_gamma   90.00
#
_symmetry.space_group_name_H-M   'P 1'
#
loop_
_entity.id
_entity.type
_entity.pdbx_description
1 polymer ?
#
loop_
_entity_poly.entity_id
_entity_poly.type
_entity_poly.pdbx_seq_one_letter_code
_entity_poly.pdbx_strand_id
1 'polypeptide(L)'
;MQRLTHIQPDLNQLSDQPVDRKEARLKLHLEAYQKHLADCTPAMLQYELVWLDEHILSLELCLNQPEMLSAAGGSSQVEQWLVESRRCKEALEETMTHRGVGPAPHPHAIATSEHAWELREEKIKKLWGLT
;
A
#
# COMPACT_ATOMS: atom_id res chain seq x y z
N MET A 1 16.02 -20.37 -38.80
CA MET A 1 16.79 -19.25 -38.22
C MET A 1 15.98 -18.68 -37.06
N GLN A 2 16.65 -18.62 -35.90
CA GLN A 2 16.39 -17.81 -34.69
C GLN A 2 15.02 -17.94 -33.97
N ARG A 3 15.01 -18.78 -32.91
CA ARG A 3 14.12 -18.64 -31.76
C ARG A 3 14.72 -17.57 -30.84
N LEU A 4 13.96 -16.51 -30.59
CA LEU A 4 14.27 -15.50 -29.58
C LEU A 4 14.27 -16.15 -28.20
N THR A 5 15.43 -16.14 -27.56
CA THR A 5 15.64 -16.62 -26.19
C THR A 5 14.93 -15.70 -25.21
N HIS A 6 14.02 -16.32 -24.46
CA HIS A 6 13.37 -15.81 -23.26
C HIS A 6 14.42 -15.35 -22.26
N ILE A 7 14.51 -14.04 -22.01
CA ILE A 7 15.29 -13.49 -20.91
C ILE A 7 14.41 -13.69 -19.66
N GLN A 8 14.67 -14.76 -18.90
CA GLN A 8 14.22 -14.84 -17.51
C GLN A 8 15.33 -14.21 -16.66
N PRO A 9 15.04 -13.15 -15.87
CA PRO A 9 16.02 -12.68 -14.90
C PRO A 9 16.20 -13.76 -13.82
N ASP A 10 17.46 -14.12 -13.60
CA ASP A 10 17.93 -15.16 -12.68
C ASP A 10 17.57 -14.80 -11.22
N LEU A 11 16.56 -15.47 -10.68
CA LEU A 11 16.11 -15.34 -9.28
C LEU A 11 17.08 -16.03 -8.27
N ASN A 12 18.21 -16.58 -8.73
CA ASN A 12 19.11 -17.40 -7.92
C ASN A 12 20.19 -16.65 -7.14
N GLN A 13 20.18 -15.32 -7.10
CA GLN A 13 21.20 -14.55 -6.35
C GLN A 13 20.68 -13.86 -5.07
N LEU A 14 19.49 -14.23 -4.59
CA LEU A 14 19.04 -13.80 -3.27
C LEU A 14 19.59 -14.75 -2.20
N SER A 15 20.38 -14.20 -1.27
CA SER A 15 20.83 -14.84 -0.03
C SER A 15 19.72 -15.67 0.63
N ASP A 16 20.09 -16.86 1.14
CA ASP A 16 19.16 -17.87 1.67
C ASP A 16 18.60 -17.51 3.07
N GLN A 17 18.71 -16.24 3.49
CA GLN A 17 18.15 -15.79 4.77
C GLN A 17 16.69 -15.31 4.61
N PRO A 18 15.78 -15.73 5.51
CA PRO A 18 14.37 -15.35 5.43
C PRO A 18 14.15 -13.83 5.58
N VAL A 19 15.08 -13.12 6.23
CA VAL A 19 15.07 -11.65 6.36
C VAL A 19 15.30 -10.98 5.00
N ASP A 20 16.34 -11.41 4.28
CA ASP A 20 16.68 -10.88 2.94
C ASP A 20 15.54 -11.11 1.94
N ARG A 21 14.83 -12.24 2.04
CA ARG A 21 13.65 -12.54 1.21
C ARG A 21 12.47 -11.63 1.53
N LYS A 22 12.22 -11.33 2.81
CA LYS A 22 11.14 -10.42 3.23
C LYS A 22 11.42 -8.99 2.77
N GLU A 23 12.65 -8.54 2.92
CA GLU A 23 13.08 -7.20 2.49
C GLU A 23 13.03 -7.07 0.96
N ALA A 24 13.49 -8.08 0.22
CA ALA A 24 13.37 -8.10 -1.24
C ALA A 24 11.89 -8.07 -1.70
N ARG A 25 11.00 -8.78 -1.01
CA ARG A 25 9.56 -8.76 -1.30
C ARG A 25 8.95 -7.38 -1.02
N LEU A 26 9.30 -6.75 0.11
CA LEU A 26 8.85 -5.40 0.43
C LEU A 26 9.32 -4.40 -0.62
N LYS A 27 10.58 -4.49 -1.05
CA LYS A 27 11.13 -3.63 -2.11
C LYS A 27 10.34 -3.77 -3.41
N LEU A 28 10.09 -5.00 -3.86
CA LEU A 28 9.29 -5.25 -5.07
C LEU A 28 7.86 -4.71 -4.93
N HIS A 29 7.25 -4.85 -3.76
CA HIS A 29 5.93 -4.29 -3.48
C HIS A 29 5.94 -2.77 -3.58
N LEU A 30 6.91 -2.09 -2.96
CA LEU A 30 7.05 -0.63 -3.00
C LEU A 30 7.31 -0.11 -4.42
N GLU A 31 8.12 -0.80 -5.21
CA GLU A 31 8.35 -0.44 -6.62
C GLU A 31 7.06 -0.57 -7.46
N ALA A 32 6.24 -1.60 -7.20
CA ALA A 32 4.94 -1.76 -7.85
C ALA A 32 3.94 -0.68 -7.39
N TYR A 33 3.93 -0.38 -6.09
CA TYR A 33 3.08 0.65 -5.50
C TYR A 33 3.41 2.05 -6.06
N GLN A 34 4.69 2.42 -6.13
CA GLN A 34 5.12 3.69 -6.72
C GLN A 34 4.70 3.82 -8.19
N LYS A 35 4.79 2.75 -8.98
CA LYS A 35 4.26 2.74 -10.36
C LYS A 35 2.76 2.98 -10.38
N HIS A 36 2.02 2.41 -9.43
CA HIS A 36 0.58 2.65 -9.33
C HIS A 36 0.25 4.10 -8.99
N LEU A 37 0.96 4.70 -8.01
CA LEU A 37 0.81 6.11 -7.68
C LEU A 37 1.06 7.04 -8.87
N ALA A 38 1.89 6.60 -9.81
CA ALA A 38 2.16 7.34 -11.04
C ALA A 38 0.87 7.57 -11.86
N ASP A 39 -0.06 6.62 -11.85
CA ASP A 39 -1.31 6.66 -12.62
C ASP A 39 -2.48 7.26 -11.83
N CYS A 40 -2.33 7.50 -10.53
CA CYS A 40 -3.37 8.06 -9.68
C CYS A 40 -3.64 9.54 -9.98
N THR A 41 -4.91 9.93 -9.99
CA THR A 41 -5.32 11.35 -9.98
C THR A 41 -5.07 11.99 -8.60
N PRO A 42 -5.04 13.33 -8.48
CA PRO A 42 -4.89 13.99 -7.18
C PRO A 42 -5.93 13.55 -6.14
N ALA A 43 -7.19 13.36 -6.53
CA ALA A 43 -8.23 12.91 -5.60
C ALA A 43 -8.04 11.45 -5.15
N MET A 44 -7.51 10.58 -6.03
CA MET A 44 -7.12 9.21 -5.65
C MET A 44 -5.97 9.21 -4.64
N LEU A 45 -4.97 10.07 -4.83
CA LEU A 45 -3.85 10.20 -3.89
C LEU A 45 -4.33 10.64 -2.49
N GLN A 46 -5.31 11.55 -2.43
CA GLN A 46 -5.91 11.95 -1.16
C GLN A 46 -6.69 10.82 -0.48
N TYR A 47 -7.47 10.08 -1.26
CA TYR A 47 -8.20 8.91 -0.76
C TYR A 47 -7.22 7.91 -0.15
N GLU A 48 -6.15 7.60 -0.90
CA GLU A 48 -5.12 6.64 -0.49
C GLU A 48 -4.45 7.08 0.82
N LEU A 49 -4.21 8.37 0.99
CA LEU A 49 -3.60 8.92 2.21
C LEU A 49 -4.49 8.68 3.42
N VAL A 50 -5.78 9.00 3.31
CA VAL A 50 -6.75 8.78 4.39
C VAL A 50 -6.91 7.28 4.67
N TRP A 51 -6.92 6.44 3.63
CA TRP A 51 -7.01 4.98 3.80
C TRP A 51 -5.80 4.41 4.55
N LEU A 52 -4.59 4.84 4.17
CA LEU A 52 -3.36 4.42 4.85
C LEU A 52 -3.33 4.89 6.31
N ASP A 53 -3.80 6.10 6.60
CA ASP A 53 -3.90 6.61 7.97
C ASP A 53 -4.85 5.75 8.83
N GLU A 54 -6.06 5.49 8.36
CA GLU A 54 -7.02 4.62 9.08
C GLU A 54 -6.51 3.19 9.23
N HIS A 55 -5.83 2.65 8.20
CA HIS A 55 -5.28 1.31 8.23
C HIS A 55 -4.13 1.19 9.25
N ILE A 56 -3.20 2.14 9.28
CA ILE A 56 -2.11 2.18 10.26
C ILE A 56 -2.68 2.26 11.67
N LEU A 57 -3.66 3.15 11.92
CA LEU A 57 -4.33 3.25 13.22
C LEU A 57 -4.99 1.93 13.63
N SER A 58 -5.63 1.24 12.69
CA SER A 58 -6.27 -0.06 12.94
C SER A 58 -5.25 -1.15 13.31
N LEU A 59 -4.10 -1.16 12.64
CA LEU A 59 -2.99 -2.08 12.96
C LEU A 59 -2.36 -1.76 14.32
N GLU A 60 -2.18 -0.48 14.66
CA GLU A 60 -1.69 -0.06 15.97
C GLU A 60 -2.67 -0.45 17.09
N LEU A 61 -3.98 -0.35 16.85
CA LEU A 61 -4.99 -0.85 17.76
C LEU A 61 -4.92 -2.37 17.91
N CYS A 62 -4.71 -3.09 16.80
CA CYS A 62 -4.58 -4.54 16.78
C CYS A 62 -3.41 -5.03 17.67
N LEU A 63 -2.27 -4.33 17.67
CA LEU A 63 -1.13 -4.66 18.55
C LEU A 63 -1.47 -4.63 20.04
N ASN A 64 -2.44 -3.83 20.44
CA ASN A 64 -2.84 -3.67 21.84
C ASN A 64 -4.03 -4.56 22.22
N GLN A 65 -4.58 -5.36 21.29
CA GLN A 65 -5.73 -6.23 21.52
C GLN A 65 -5.39 -7.70 21.26
N PRO A 66 -5.23 -8.53 22.30
CA PRO A 66 -4.79 -9.93 22.17
C PRO A 66 -5.67 -10.78 21.25
N GLU A 67 -6.98 -10.57 21.27
CA GLU A 67 -7.95 -11.31 20.43
C GLU A 67 -7.76 -10.98 18.94
N MET A 68 -7.62 -9.70 18.62
CA MET A 68 -7.35 -9.24 17.25
C MET A 68 -5.97 -9.70 16.77
N LEU A 69 -4.96 -9.62 17.64
CA LEU A 69 -3.60 -10.06 17.35
C LEU A 69 -3.54 -11.55 17.02
N SER A 70 -4.29 -12.38 17.75
CA SER A 70 -4.41 -13.81 17.45
C SER A 70 -5.10 -14.05 16.11
N ALA A 71 -6.17 -13.32 15.80
CA ALA A 71 -6.87 -13.42 14.52
C ALA A 71 -6.01 -12.95 13.33
N ALA A 72 -5.12 -11.99 13.56
CA ALA A 72 -4.21 -11.40 12.58
C ALA A 72 -2.93 -12.23 12.33
N GLY A 73 -2.76 -13.38 12.98
CA GLY A 73 -1.58 -14.24 12.82
C GLY A 73 -0.39 -13.89 13.73
N GLY A 74 -0.62 -13.08 14.76
CA GLY A 74 0.35 -12.74 15.81
C GLY A 74 1.07 -11.41 15.60
N SER A 75 1.80 -10.97 16.63
CA SER A 75 2.44 -9.64 16.66
C SER A 75 3.43 -9.42 15.53
N SER A 76 4.27 -10.41 15.22
CA SER A 76 5.26 -10.30 14.16
C SER A 76 4.64 -10.03 12.78
N GLN A 77 3.44 -10.57 12.52
CA GLN A 77 2.72 -10.33 11.27
C GLN A 77 2.15 -8.91 11.21
N VAL A 78 1.53 -8.45 12.30
CA VAL A 78 0.97 -7.09 12.41
C VAL A 78 2.07 -6.02 12.36
N GLU A 79 3.19 -6.25 13.04
CA GLU A 79 4.37 -5.38 12.97
C GLU A 79 4.92 -5.29 11.55
N GLN A 80 4.95 -6.41 10.81
CA GLN A 80 5.38 -6.41 9.42
C GLN A 80 4.44 -5.59 8.53
N TRP A 81 3.12 -5.75 8.71
CA TRP A 81 2.14 -4.92 7.99
C TRP A 81 2.27 -3.44 8.34
N LEU A 82 2.51 -3.09 9.61
CA LEU A 82 2.75 -1.70 10.02
C LEU A 82 3.97 -1.10 9.32
N VAL A 83 5.08 -1.84 9.25
CA VAL A 83 6.28 -1.39 8.54
C VAL A 83 5.95 -1.16 7.06
N GLU A 84 5.27 -2.10 6.42
CA GLU A 84 4.88 -2.02 5.01
C GLU A 84 3.95 -0.81 4.74
N SER A 85 2.87 -0.65 5.52
CA SER A 85 1.94 0.47 5.37
C SER A 85 2.60 1.83 5.58
N ARG A 86 3.52 1.94 6.55
CA ARG A 86 4.28 3.18 6.77
C ARG A 86 5.19 3.51 5.59
N ARG A 87 5.85 2.51 4.99
CA ARG A 87 6.66 2.71 3.77
C ARG A 87 5.81 3.13 2.57
N CYS A 88 4.61 2.56 2.41
CA CYS A 88 3.67 2.99 1.39
C CYS A 88 3.23 4.45 1.62
N LYS A 89 2.95 4.83 2.87
CA LYS A 89 2.60 6.22 3.23
C LYS A 89 3.73 7.19 2.89
N GLU A 90 4.98 6.87 3.25
CA GLU A 90 6.15 7.68 2.88
C GLU A 90 6.24 7.90 1.35
N ALA A 91 6.08 6.83 0.56
CA ALA A 91 6.11 6.91 -0.90
C ALA A 91 4.95 7.73 -1.49
N LEU A 92 3.77 7.63 -0.87
CA LEU A 92 2.60 8.43 -1.25
C LEU A 92 2.83 9.91 -0.97
N GLU A 93 3.28 10.25 0.23
CA GLU A 93 3.55 11.63 0.64
C GLU A 93 4.64 12.28 -0.25
N GLU A 94 5.69 11.52 -0.61
CA GLU A 94 6.71 11.96 -1.57
C GLU A 94 6.08 12.24 -2.95
N THR A 95 5.22 11.34 -3.43
CA THR A 95 4.54 11.51 -4.72
C THR A 95 3.59 12.71 -4.72
N MET A 96 2.82 12.87 -3.66
CA MET A 96 1.92 14.01 -3.45
C MET A 96 2.70 15.33 -3.43
N THR A 97 3.82 15.37 -2.70
CA THR A 97 4.72 16.53 -2.64
C THR A 97 5.28 16.86 -4.02
N HIS A 98 5.79 15.87 -4.75
CA HIS A 98 6.32 16.05 -6.10
C HIS A 98 5.27 16.59 -7.08
N ARG A 99 4.00 16.22 -6.90
CA ARG A 99 2.86 16.65 -7.73
C ARG A 99 2.20 17.95 -7.25
N GLY A 100 2.69 18.55 -6.17
CA GLY A 100 2.06 19.74 -5.57
C GLY A 100 0.66 19.49 -5.02
N VAL A 101 0.35 18.24 -4.67
CA VAL A 101 -0.93 17.84 -4.08
C VAL A 101 -0.76 17.84 -2.56
N GLY A 102 -1.19 18.89 -1.88
CA GLY A 102 -1.15 18.96 -0.41
C GLY A 102 -2.32 18.21 0.23
N PRO A 103 -2.18 17.68 1.46
CA PRO A 103 -3.26 16.98 2.15
C PRO A 103 -4.48 17.89 2.29
N ALA A 104 -5.65 17.40 1.87
CA ALA A 104 -6.91 18.11 1.97
C ALA A 104 -7.71 17.58 3.17
N PRO A 105 -8.41 18.46 3.92
CA PRO A 105 -9.33 18.01 4.96
C PRO A 105 -10.49 17.26 4.31
N HIS A 106 -10.60 15.96 4.61
CA HIS A 106 -11.70 15.12 4.13
C HIS A 106 -12.74 14.93 5.24
N PRO A 107 -14.01 15.35 5.02
CA PRO A 107 -15.06 15.25 6.04
C PRO A 107 -15.73 13.86 6.11
N HIS A 108 -15.30 12.90 5.29
CA HIS A 108 -15.96 11.61 5.15
C HIS A 108 -15.05 10.49 5.68
N ALA A 109 -15.58 9.72 6.64
CA ALA A 109 -14.97 8.47 7.07
C ALA A 109 -14.88 7.51 5.88
N ILE A 110 -13.76 6.80 5.75
CA ILE A 110 -13.65 5.73 4.76
C ILE A 110 -14.44 4.53 5.27
N ALA A 111 -15.22 3.89 4.39
CA ALA A 111 -15.86 2.63 4.74
C ALA A 111 -14.75 1.60 4.96
N THR A 112 -14.56 1.14 6.19
CA THR A 112 -13.50 0.20 6.59
C THR A 112 -13.58 -1.16 5.89
N SER A 113 -14.66 -1.43 5.15
CA SER A 113 -14.83 -2.62 4.31
C SER A 113 -14.33 -2.44 2.87
N GLU A 114 -13.92 -1.24 2.48
CA GLU A 114 -13.50 -0.92 1.12
C GLU A 114 -12.02 -0.54 1.15
N HIS A 115 -11.18 -1.44 0.67
CA HIS A 115 -9.81 -1.08 0.36
C HIS A 115 -9.80 0.00 -0.72
N ALA A 116 -8.86 0.94 -0.66
CA ALA A 116 -8.72 1.99 -1.70
C ALA A 116 -8.64 1.46 -3.14
N TRP A 117 -8.11 0.25 -3.31
CA TRP A 117 -8.05 -0.42 -4.62
C TRP A 117 -9.36 -1.11 -5.06
N GLU A 118 -10.40 -1.11 -4.21
CA GLU A 118 -11.77 -1.54 -4.53
C GLU A 118 -12.67 -0.39 -5.02
N LEU A 119 -12.08 0.73 -5.46
CA LEU A 119 -12.71 1.76 -6.28
C LEU A 119 -13.16 1.26 -7.69
N ARG A 120 -13.73 0.06 -7.77
CA ARG A 120 -14.54 -0.43 -8.90
C ARG A 120 -15.97 0.12 -8.83
N GLU A 121 -16.38 0.65 -7.68
CA GLU A 121 -17.70 1.27 -7.53
C GLU A 121 -17.77 2.69 -8.11
N GLU A 122 -18.51 2.82 -9.20
CA GLU A 122 -18.85 4.10 -9.85
C GLU A 122 -19.47 5.13 -8.90
N LYS A 123 -20.11 4.68 -7.82
CA LYS A 123 -20.71 5.56 -6.82
C LYS A 123 -19.66 6.31 -6.00
N ILE A 124 -18.57 5.63 -5.64
CA ILE A 124 -17.47 6.22 -4.88
C ILE A 124 -16.67 7.16 -5.79
N LYS A 125 -16.42 6.75 -7.04
CA LYS A 125 -15.82 7.64 -8.04
C LYS A 125 -16.58 8.97 -8.16
N LYS A 126 -17.91 8.92 -8.27
CA LYS A 126 -18.77 10.11 -8.30
C LYS A 126 -18.73 10.94 -7.02
N LEU A 127 -18.73 10.31 -5.85
CA LEU A 127 -18.60 10.97 -4.55
C LEU A 127 -17.27 11.74 -4.42
N TRP A 128 -16.23 11.24 -5.08
CA TRP A 128 -14.87 11.80 -5.04
C TRP A 128 -14.48 12.60 -6.29
N GLY A 129 -15.43 12.87 -7.19
CA GLY A 129 -15.22 13.68 -8.39
C GLY A 129 -14.34 13.03 -9.47
N LEU A 130 -14.16 11.71 -9.41
CA LEU A 130 -13.46 10.91 -10.43
C LEU A 130 -14.48 10.52 -11.52
N THR A 131 -14.21 10.88 -12.77
CA THR A 131 -14.97 10.44 -13.97
C THR A 131 -14.24 9.34 -14.71
#